data_AF-A0A538PXP2-F1
#
_entry.id   AF-A0A538PXP2-F1
#
_cell.length_a   1.000
_cell.length_b   1.000
_cell.length_c   1.000
_cell.angle_alpha   90.00
_cell.angle_beta   90.00
_cell.angle_gamma   90.00
#
_symmetry.space_group_name_H-M   'P 1'
#
loop_
_entity.id
_entity.type
_entity.pdbx_description
1 polymer ?
#
loop_
_entity_poly.entity_id
_entity_poly.type
_entity_poly.pdbx_seq_one_letter_code
_entity_poly.pdbx_strand_id
1 'polypeptide(L)'
;MAEPTFRDFAAAIMKGDVDGAGAVLQPLLGLGASDARAAAQHFHAQSAAAGPAFMAKAMGLRTAIASGSDAEIGALLRDCFGLADAPLATATATLRGRPS
;
A
#
# COMPACT_ATOMS: atom_id res chain seq x y z
N MET A 1 -3.05 13.55 -16.26
CA MET A 1 -3.51 13.28 -14.89
C MET A 1 -2.33 12.68 -14.15
N ALA A 2 -1.95 13.23 -12.99
CA ALA A 2 -0.87 12.66 -12.21
C ALA A 2 -1.29 11.27 -11.73
N GLU A 3 -0.45 10.26 -11.94
CA GLU A 3 -0.71 8.94 -11.39
C GLU A 3 -0.65 9.01 -9.86
N PRO A 4 -1.63 8.44 -9.16
CA PRO A 4 -1.61 8.38 -7.70
C PRO A 4 -0.31 7.75 -7.23
N THR A 5 0.40 8.42 -6.32
CA THR A 5 1.66 7.91 -5.79
C THR A 5 1.51 7.44 -4.35
N PHE A 6 2.45 6.61 -3.88
CA PHE A 6 2.53 6.24 -2.46
C PHE A 6 2.65 7.45 -1.54
N ARG A 7 3.17 8.58 -2.05
CA ARG A 7 3.25 9.84 -1.30
C ARG A 7 1.87 10.45 -1.10
N ASP A 8 1.01 10.44 -2.11
CA ASP A 8 -0.38 10.89 -2.00
C ASP A 8 -1.15 10.02 -0.99
N PHE A 9 -0.94 8.70 -1.04
CA PHE A 9 -1.51 7.76 -0.07
C PHE A 9 -1.05 8.09 1.35
N ALA A 10 0.26 8.24 1.59
CA ALA A 10 0.78 8.57 2.91
C ALA A 10 0.27 9.91 3.42
N ALA A 11 0.13 10.92 2.55
CA ALA A 11 -0.44 12.22 2.90
C ALA A 11 -1.92 12.10 3.32
N ALA A 12 -2.71 11.30 2.61
CA ALA A 12 -4.11 11.03 2.97
C ALA A 12 -4.23 10.31 4.32
N ILE A 13 -3.39 9.30 4.57
CA ILE A 13 -3.33 8.59 5.86
C ILE A 13 -2.95 9.54 7.01
N MET A 14 -1.93 10.38 6.84
CA MET A 14 -1.53 11.35 7.87
C MET A 14 -2.61 12.39 8.16
N LYS A 15 -3.46 12.70 7.19
CA LYS A 15 -4.61 13.60 7.35
C LYS A 15 -5.81 12.90 8.03
N GLY A 16 -5.74 11.59 8.24
CA GLY A 16 -6.86 10.77 8.70
C GLY A 16 -7.91 10.50 7.61
N ASP A 17 -7.59 10.77 6.35
CA ASP A 17 -8.48 10.58 5.19
C ASP A 17 -8.32 9.17 4.62
N VAL A 18 -8.92 8.19 5.30
CA VAL A 18 -8.85 6.78 4.91
C VAL A 18 -9.62 6.50 3.62
N ASP A 19 -10.68 7.27 3.34
CA ASP A 19 -11.49 7.12 2.13
C ASP A 19 -10.68 7.56 0.89
N GLY A 20 -10.05 8.74 0.97
CA GLY A 20 -9.11 9.22 -0.04
C GLY A 20 -7.91 8.29 -0.20
N ALA A 21 -7.37 7.76 0.89
CA ALA A 21 -6.27 6.80 0.85
C ALA A 21 -6.66 5.49 0.13
N GLY A 22 -7.89 4.99 0.36
CA GLY A 22 -8.44 3.84 -0.37
C GLY A 22 -8.60 4.10 -1.86
N ALA A 23 -9.11 5.28 -2.23
CA ALA A 23 -9.27 5.69 -3.63
C ALA A 23 -7.92 5.83 -4.37
N VAL A 24 -6.85 6.22 -3.65
CA VAL A 24 -5.47 6.24 -4.18
C VAL A 24 -4.94 4.82 -4.32
N LEU A 25 -5.14 3.95 -3.32
CA LEU A 25 -4.67 2.55 -3.35
C LEU A 25 -5.29 1.72 -4.46
N GLN A 26 -6.54 2.00 -4.80
CA GLN A 26 -7.31 1.24 -5.78
C GLN A 26 -6.62 1.14 -7.16
N PRO A 27 -6.27 2.26 -7.85
CA PRO A 27 -5.47 2.23 -9.07
C PRO A 27 -3.97 1.96 -8.82
N LEU A 28 -3.49 2.09 -7.58
CA LEU A 28 -2.07 1.91 -7.26
C LEU A 28 -1.69 0.43 -7.14
N LEU A 29 -2.58 -0.38 -6.55
CA LEU A 29 -2.45 -1.82 -6.38
C LEU A 29 -3.39 -2.64 -7.28
N GLY A 30 -4.23 -2.00 -8.09
CA GLY A 30 -5.19 -2.71 -8.96
C GLY A 30 -6.27 -3.45 -8.16
N LEU A 31 -6.58 -2.98 -6.95
CA LEU A 31 -7.53 -3.63 -6.04
C LEU A 31 -8.96 -3.14 -6.30
N GLY A 32 -9.95 -3.91 -5.83
CA GLY A 32 -11.33 -3.44 -5.74
C GLY A 32 -11.47 -2.34 -4.68
N ALA A 33 -12.52 -1.51 -4.79
CA ALA A 33 -12.77 -0.40 -3.85
C ALA A 33 -12.86 -0.89 -2.39
N SER A 34 -13.52 -2.02 -2.15
CA SER A 34 -13.65 -2.62 -0.82
C SER A 34 -12.30 -3.07 -0.24
N ASP A 35 -11.48 -3.77 -1.03
CA ASP A 35 -10.16 -4.25 -0.59
C ASP A 35 -9.19 -3.08 -0.40
N ALA A 36 -9.21 -2.09 -1.28
CA ALA A 36 -8.38 -0.89 -1.17
C ALA A 36 -8.73 -0.08 0.08
N ARG A 37 -10.02 0.04 0.41
CA ARG A 37 -10.48 0.67 1.65
C ARG A 37 -10.05 -0.11 2.88
N ALA A 38 -10.22 -1.43 2.88
CA ALA A 38 -9.79 -2.29 3.99
C ALA A 38 -8.26 -2.19 4.20
N ALA A 39 -7.49 -2.18 3.11
CA ALA A 39 -6.05 -1.97 3.12
C ALA A 39 -5.65 -0.61 3.70
N ALA A 40 -6.33 0.47 3.28
CA ALA A 40 -6.12 1.81 3.82
C ALA A 40 -6.43 1.88 5.31
N GLN A 41 -7.53 1.26 5.75
CA GLN A 41 -7.91 1.18 7.17
C GLN A 41 -6.85 0.44 8.00
N HIS A 42 -6.37 -0.70 7.50
CA HIS A 42 -5.33 -1.47 8.16
C HIS A 42 -4.03 -0.68 8.28
N PHE A 43 -3.60 -0.04 7.19
CA PHE A 43 -2.41 0.80 7.17
C PHE A 43 -2.52 2.01 8.10
N HIS A 44 -3.70 2.65 8.17
CA HIS A 44 -3.95 3.76 9.09
C HIS A 44 -3.87 3.30 10.56
N ALA A 45 -4.51 2.17 10.88
CA ALA A 45 -4.46 1.59 12.23
C ALA A 45 -3.02 1.22 12.64
N GLN A 46 -2.27 0.57 11.76
CA GLN A 46 -0.86 0.25 11.97
C GLN A 46 0.01 1.51 12.06
N SER A 47 -0.21 2.52 11.22
CA SER A 47 0.50 3.80 11.28
C SER A 47 0.25 4.55 12.59
N ALA A 48 -0.99 4.54 13.08
CA ALA A 48 -1.34 5.15 14.36
C ALA A 48 -0.73 4.38 15.55
N ALA A 49 -0.66 3.06 15.47
CA ALA A 49 -0.11 2.21 16.54
C ALA A 49 1.42 2.18 16.60
N ALA A 50 2.09 2.06 15.44
CA ALA A 50 3.55 1.90 15.33
C ALA A 50 4.29 3.21 15.00
N GLY A 51 3.56 4.26 14.62
CA GLY A 51 4.11 5.61 14.43
C GLY A 51 5.26 5.68 13.42
N PRO A 52 6.35 6.42 13.73
CA PRO A 52 7.44 6.68 12.78
C PRO A 52 8.20 5.42 12.32
N ALA A 53 8.19 4.34 13.10
CA ALA A 53 8.79 3.06 12.70
C ALA A 53 8.06 2.43 11.51
N PHE A 54 6.74 2.59 11.44
CA PHE A 54 5.94 2.10 10.32
C PHE A 54 6.21 2.87 9.03
N MET A 55 6.47 4.18 9.13
CA MET A 55 6.90 4.99 7.98
C MET A 55 8.24 4.52 7.40
N ALA A 56 9.18 4.11 8.26
CA ALA A 56 10.43 3.48 7.80
C ALA A 56 10.17 2.15 7.08
N LYS A 57 9.23 1.33 7.59
CA LYS A 57 8.81 0.07 6.93
C LYS A 57 8.12 0.31 5.58
N ALA A 58 7.27 1.33 5.48
CA ALA A 58 6.62 1.74 4.24
C ALA A 58 7.64 2.26 3.20
N MET A 59 8.69 2.97 3.61
CA MET A 59 9.82 3.26 2.73
C MET A 59 10.55 1.99 2.28
N GLY A 60 10.72 1.01 3.19
CA GLY A 60 11.25 -0.31 2.87
C GLY A 60 10.42 -1.03 1.79
N LEU A 61 9.08 -0.94 1.85
CA LEU A 61 8.20 -1.46 0.80
C LEU A 61 8.48 -0.80 -0.56
N ARG A 62 8.66 0.52 -0.60
CA ARG A 62 9.00 1.20 -1.86
C ARG A 62 10.33 0.69 -2.44
N THR A 63 11.34 0.46 -1.60
CA THR A 63 12.61 -0.15 -2.02
C THR A 63 12.43 -1.59 -2.49
N ALA A 64 11.64 -2.39 -1.79
CA ALA A 64 11.34 -3.77 -2.14
C ALA A 64 10.56 -3.86 -3.48
N ILE A 65 9.69 -2.90 -3.78
CA ILE A 65 9.01 -2.82 -5.07
C ILE A 65 10.02 -2.53 -6.19
N ALA A 66 10.97 -1.63 -5.95
CA ALA A 66 11.96 -1.22 -6.95
C ALA A 66 13.05 -2.27 -7.22
N SER A 67 13.49 -3.00 -6.20
CA SER A 67 14.68 -3.86 -6.28
C SER A 67 14.55 -5.21 -5.55
N GLY A 68 13.45 -5.44 -4.84
CA GLY A 68 13.23 -6.64 -4.04
C GLY A 68 12.48 -7.74 -4.81
N SER A 69 12.34 -8.89 -4.15
CA SER A 69 11.65 -10.04 -4.71
C SER A 69 10.13 -9.97 -4.49
N ASP A 70 9.35 -10.64 -5.34
CA ASP A 70 7.90 -10.77 -5.20
C ASP A 70 7.46 -11.30 -3.81
N ALA A 71 8.28 -12.18 -3.22
CA ALA A 71 8.08 -12.69 -1.87
C ALA A 71 8.20 -11.62 -0.78
N GLU A 72 9.18 -10.71 -0.91
CA GLU A 72 9.37 -9.60 0.04
C GLU A 72 8.25 -8.57 -0.09
N ILE A 73 7.88 -8.22 -1.32
CA ILE A 73 6.74 -7.33 -1.60
C ILE A 73 5.47 -7.94 -1.00
N GLY A 74 5.23 -9.23 -1.23
CA GLY A 74 4.06 -9.94 -0.70
C GLY A 74 4.03 -9.99 0.84
N ALA A 75 5.18 -10.14 1.50
CA ALA A 75 5.25 -10.11 2.96
C ALA A 75 4.95 -8.71 3.51
N LEU A 76 5.51 -7.67 2.89
CA LEU A 76 5.29 -6.28 3.30
C LEU A 76 3.85 -5.82 3.01
N LEU A 77 3.25 -6.24 1.90
CA LEU A 77 1.85 -5.96 1.60
C LEU A 77 0.90 -6.63 2.62
N ARG A 78 1.20 -7.86 3.03
CA ARG A 78 0.46 -8.54 4.10
C ARG A 78 0.54 -7.76 5.42
N ASP A 79 1.72 -7.31 5.77
CA ASP A 79 1.97 -6.68 7.06
C ASP A 79 1.48 -5.21 7.12
N CYS A 80 1.68 -4.46 6.05
CA CYS A 80 1.32 -3.05 5.99
C CYS A 80 -0.16 -2.83 5.63
N PHE A 81 -0.73 -3.68 4.78
CA PHE A 81 -2.08 -3.49 4.24
C PHE A 81 -3.05 -4.62 4.61
N GLY A 82 -2.60 -5.66 5.31
CA GLY A 82 -3.47 -6.77 5.68
C GLY A 82 -3.98 -7.59 4.49
N LEU A 83 -3.36 -7.47 3.30
CA LEU A 83 -3.81 -8.18 2.10
C LEU A 83 -3.51 -9.68 2.23
N ALA A 84 -4.45 -10.54 1.87
CA ALA A 84 -4.26 -12.00 1.86
C ALA A 84 -4.66 -12.59 0.50
N ASP A 85 -4.13 -13.76 0.15
CA ASP A 85 -4.55 -14.56 -1.01
C ASP A 85 -4.66 -13.77 -2.34
N ALA A 86 -5.88 -13.62 -2.88
CA ALA A 86 -6.16 -13.05 -4.20
C ALA A 86 -5.81 -11.55 -4.34
N PRO A 87 -6.23 -10.65 -3.43
CA PRO A 87 -5.83 -9.25 -3.50
C PRO A 87 -4.32 -9.07 -3.32
N LEU A 88 -3.64 -9.95 -2.57
CA LEU A 88 -2.18 -9.91 -2.46
C LEU A 88 -1.51 -10.21 -3.80
N ALA A 89 -1.92 -11.27 -4.49
CA ALA A 89 -1.39 -11.62 -5.81
C ALA A 89 -1.64 -10.51 -6.85
N THR A 90 -2.82 -9.89 -6.82
CA THR A 90 -3.20 -8.79 -7.71
C THR A 90 -2.35 -7.55 -7.47
N ALA A 91 -2.14 -7.18 -6.20
CA ALA A 91 -1.32 -6.04 -5.82
C ALA A 91 0.14 -6.23 -6.25
N THR A 92 0.72 -7.41 -5.97
CA THR A 92 2.10 -7.72 -6.38
C THR A 92 2.25 -7.68 -7.90
N ALA A 93 1.33 -8.30 -8.66
CA ALA A 93 1.38 -8.29 -10.12
C ALA A 93 1.27 -6.85 -10.70
N THR A 94 0.39 -6.03 -10.13
CA THR A 94 0.21 -4.63 -10.54
C THR A 94 1.46 -3.79 -10.27
N LEU A 95 2.08 -3.98 -9.11
CA LEU A 95 3.32 -3.28 -8.75
C LEU A 95 4.50 -3.67 -9.64
N ARG A 96 4.56 -4.93 -10.08
CA ARG A 96 5.62 -5.43 -10.98
C ARG A 96 5.42 -5.05 -12.43
N GLY A 97 4.17 -4.87 -12.84
CA GLY A 97 3.82 -4.39 -14.18
C GLY A 97 4.04 -2.89 -14.39
N ARG A 98 4.28 -2.13 -13.32
CA ARG A 98 4.58 -0.69 -13.42
C ARG A 98 6.06 -0.47 -13.75
N PRO A 99 6.40 0.13 -14.90
CA PRO A 99 7.75 0.61 -15.12
C PRO A 99 8.05 1.75 -14.15
N SER A 100 9.19 1.66 -13.47
CA SER A 100 9.73 2.63 -12.51
C SER A 100 9.85 4.05 -13.06
#